data_AF-A0A8B5XE30-F1
#
_entry.id   AF-A0A8B5XE30-F1
#
_cell.length_a   1.000
_cell.length_b   1.000
_cell.length_c   1.000
_cell.angle_alpha   90.00
_cell.angle_beta   90.00
_cell.angle_gamma   90.00
#
_symmetry.space_group_name_H-M   'P 1'
#
loop_
_entity.id
_entity.type
_entity.pdbx_description
1 polymer ?
#
loop_
_entity_poly.entity_id
_entity_poly.type
_entity_poly.pdbx_seq_one_letter_code
_entity_poly.pdbx_strand_id
1 'polypeptide(L)'
;MSAHGSIGALIYVAAIVAWLFVWHVADGYNLMKTRMKPLLIPFVLALFFLAINAILVFLFDDIGTSDYEESRFVFIDSRAMLAVQALAAVLIVATIVYGLTVRRLPLEFIRFMVYSVVSILGLVAPIVWIPEGLTSGFFVLRHFQNAALMVGLFLCVAGIIVMLSDLLSHGEAQIVIDPRELLDNEKAVENDSSK
;
A
#
# COMPACT_ATOMS: atom_id res chain seq x y z
N MET A 1 -33.63 7.78 0.29
CA MET A 1 -32.36 7.09 -0.06
C MET A 1 -32.63 6.32 -1.33
N SER A 2 -31.91 6.60 -2.41
CA SER A 2 -32.06 5.81 -3.63
C SER A 2 -31.44 4.42 -3.42
N ALA A 3 -31.83 3.45 -4.22
CA ALA A 3 -31.22 2.11 -4.18
C ALA A 3 -29.71 2.17 -4.45
N HIS A 4 -29.25 3.16 -5.22
CA HIS A 4 -27.85 3.28 -5.66
C HIS A 4 -26.94 3.88 -4.58
N GLY A 5 -27.37 4.91 -3.84
CA GLY A 5 -26.61 5.44 -2.70
C GLY A 5 -26.48 4.44 -1.56
N SER A 6 -27.52 3.62 -1.37
CA SER A 6 -27.47 2.49 -0.44
C SER A 6 -26.35 1.51 -0.82
N ILE A 7 -26.25 1.16 -2.10
CA ILE A 7 -25.18 0.28 -2.63
C ILE A 7 -23.81 0.96 -2.51
N GLY A 8 -23.70 2.25 -2.86
CA GLY A 8 -22.47 3.02 -2.73
C GLY A 8 -21.96 3.05 -1.29
N ALA A 9 -22.83 3.33 -0.32
CA ALA A 9 -22.47 3.30 1.10
C ALA A 9 -22.06 1.89 1.57
N LEU A 10 -22.77 0.85 1.13
CA LEU A 10 -22.43 -0.54 1.44
C LEU A 10 -21.05 -0.94 0.93
N ILE A 11 -20.61 -0.43 -0.22
CA ILE A 11 -19.24 -0.65 -0.72
C ILE A 11 -18.20 -0.15 0.27
N TYR A 12 -18.38 1.06 0.81
CA TYR A 12 -17.43 1.61 1.80
C TYR A 12 -17.50 0.86 3.14
N VAL A 13 -18.68 0.44 3.58
CA VAL A 13 -18.82 -0.42 4.77
C VAL A 13 -18.11 -1.75 4.56
N ALA A 14 -18.29 -2.39 3.41
CA ALA A 14 -17.60 -3.61 3.05
C ALA A 14 -16.08 -3.40 2.99
N ALA A 15 -15.61 -2.27 2.46
CA ALA A 15 -14.20 -1.90 2.43
C ALA A 15 -13.63 -1.67 3.84
N ILE A 16 -14.40 -1.10 4.77
CA ILE A 16 -13.99 -0.98 6.18
C ILE A 16 -13.84 -2.37 6.81
N VAL A 17 -14.80 -3.27 6.59
CA VAL A 17 -14.71 -4.65 7.10
C VAL A 17 -13.50 -5.36 6.51
N ALA A 18 -13.29 -5.24 5.19
CA ALA A 18 -12.13 -5.80 4.51
C ALA A 18 -10.82 -5.19 5.03
N TRP A 19 -10.78 -3.89 5.31
CA TRP A 19 -9.62 -3.21 5.89
C TRP A 19 -9.23 -3.83 7.24
N LEU A 20 -10.20 -3.95 8.15
CA LEU A 20 -9.96 -4.54 9.47
C LEU A 20 -9.53 -6.01 9.36
N PHE A 21 -10.13 -6.76 8.43
CA PHE A 21 -9.76 -8.15 8.17
C PHE A 21 -8.32 -8.28 7.63
N VAL A 22 -7.95 -7.48 6.64
CA VAL A 22 -6.58 -7.47 6.09
C VAL A 22 -5.57 -7.13 7.16
N TRP A 23 -5.86 -6.16 8.03
CA TRP A 23 -4.98 -5.80 9.15
C TRP A 23 -4.83 -6.91 10.18
N HIS A 24 -5.87 -7.72 10.38
CA HIS A 24 -5.77 -8.92 11.20
C HIS A 24 -4.86 -9.98 10.57
N VAL A 25 -5.07 -10.29 9.29
CA VAL A 25 -4.31 -11.33 8.57
C VAL A 25 -2.85 -10.91 8.31
N ALA A 26 -2.59 -9.62 8.09
CA ALA A 26 -1.25 -9.07 7.92
C ALA A 26 -0.46 -8.95 9.23
N ASP A 27 -1.05 -9.34 10.37
CA ASP A 27 -0.49 -9.16 11.72
C ASP A 27 -0.26 -7.68 12.10
N GLY A 28 -0.96 -6.77 11.41
CA GLY A 28 -0.76 -5.33 11.53
C GLY A 28 -1.11 -4.78 12.91
N TYR A 29 -2.10 -5.36 13.60
CA TYR A 29 -2.46 -4.95 14.97
C TYR A 29 -1.34 -5.22 15.97
N ASN A 30 -0.69 -6.38 15.87
CA ASN A 30 0.42 -6.72 16.75
C ASN A 30 1.64 -5.84 16.44
N LEU A 31 1.92 -5.59 15.16
CA LEU A 31 2.98 -4.66 14.71
C LEU A 31 2.79 -3.24 15.26
N MET A 32 1.58 -2.69 15.16
CA MET A 32 1.26 -1.35 15.71
C MET A 32 1.47 -1.27 17.21
N LYS A 33 1.02 -2.30 17.95
CA LYS A 33 1.03 -2.28 19.42
C LYS A 33 2.44 -2.43 19.98
N THR A 34 3.28 -3.25 19.34
CA THR A 34 4.54 -3.72 19.96
C THR A 34 5.78 -3.02 19.42
N ARG A 35 5.88 -2.78 18.10
CA ARG A 35 7.15 -2.36 17.48
C ARG A 35 7.08 -1.05 16.72
N MET A 36 5.97 -0.74 16.06
CA MET A 36 5.95 0.32 15.05
C MET A 36 4.71 1.21 15.18
N LYS A 37 4.75 2.15 16.13
CA LYS A 37 3.69 3.16 16.32
C LYS A 37 3.32 3.96 15.06
N PRO A 38 4.24 4.29 14.13
CA PRO A 38 3.89 5.02 12.91
C PRO A 38 2.88 4.31 11.99
N LEU A 39 2.71 2.98 12.10
CA LEU A 39 1.66 2.25 11.34
C LEU A 39 0.24 2.69 11.71
N LEU A 40 0.05 3.35 12.85
CA LEU A 40 -1.25 3.91 13.23
C LEU A 40 -1.73 4.98 12.24
N ILE A 41 -0.81 5.69 11.58
CA ILE A 41 -1.14 6.76 10.62
C ILE A 41 -1.90 6.20 9.41
N PRO A 42 -1.35 5.27 8.60
CA PRO A 42 -2.10 4.71 7.48
C PRO A 42 -3.34 3.92 7.94
N PHE A 43 -3.31 3.30 9.12
CA PHE A 43 -4.48 2.61 9.68
C PHE A 43 -5.67 3.54 9.91
N VAL A 44 -5.46 4.61 10.67
CA VAL A 44 -6.53 5.54 11.04
C VAL A 44 -6.96 6.39 9.84
N LEU A 45 -6.02 6.84 9.01
CA LEU A 45 -6.37 7.65 7.83
C LEU A 45 -7.24 6.86 6.86
N ALA A 46 -6.93 5.59 6.58
CA ALA A 46 -7.77 4.76 5.71
C ALA A 46 -9.21 4.66 6.23
N LEU A 47 -9.38 4.33 7.52
CA LEU A 47 -10.69 4.26 8.16
C LEU A 47 -11.43 5.59 8.11
N PHE A 48 -10.74 6.69 8.42
CA PHE A 48 -11.30 8.03 8.39
C PHE A 48 -11.82 8.40 7.00
N PHE A 49 -11.01 8.20 5.95
CA PHE A 49 -11.42 8.50 4.59
C PHE A 49 -12.55 7.57 4.11
N LEU A 50 -12.51 6.27 4.42
CA LEU A 50 -13.59 5.34 4.07
C LEU A 50 -14.90 5.73 4.77
N ALA A 51 -14.85 6.09 6.05
CA ALA A 51 -16.02 6.53 6.81
C ALA A 51 -16.60 7.85 6.28
N ILE A 52 -15.74 8.83 5.98
CA ILE A 52 -16.19 10.10 5.36
C ILE A 52 -16.86 9.82 4.02
N ASN A 53 -16.27 8.98 3.17
CA ASN A 53 -16.87 8.67 1.88
C ASN A 53 -18.21 7.93 2.04
N ALA A 54 -18.33 7.01 3.00
CA ALA A 54 -19.60 6.35 3.31
C ALA A 54 -20.68 7.35 3.73
N ILE A 55 -20.32 8.30 4.62
CA ILE A 55 -21.23 9.37 5.08
C ILE A 55 -21.60 10.30 3.92
N LEU A 56 -20.64 10.72 3.10
CA LEU A 56 -20.89 11.61 1.98
C LEU A 56 -21.81 10.98 0.94
N VAL A 57 -21.64 9.69 0.62
CA VAL A 57 -22.55 8.98 -0.29
C VAL A 57 -23.93 8.79 0.33
N PHE A 58 -23.99 8.55 1.63
CA PHE A 58 -25.25 8.42 2.35
C PHE A 58 -26.04 9.75 2.38
N LEU A 59 -25.36 10.87 2.54
CA LEU A 59 -25.96 12.21 2.62
C LEU A 59 -26.24 12.82 1.23
N PHE A 60 -25.35 12.58 0.27
CA PHE A 60 -25.35 13.18 -1.07
C PHE A 60 -25.39 12.06 -2.13
N ASP A 61 -26.56 11.44 -2.25
CA ASP A 61 -26.87 10.36 -3.20
C ASP A 61 -27.34 10.91 -4.57
N ASP A 62 -26.73 11.99 -5.03
CA ASP A 62 -27.11 12.60 -6.30
C ASP A 62 -26.32 11.95 -7.44
N ILE A 63 -27.04 11.39 -8.41
CA ILE A 63 -26.47 10.71 -9.58
C ILE A 63 -26.59 11.68 -10.75
N GLY A 64 -25.46 12.09 -11.31
CA GLY A 64 -25.43 12.97 -12.48
C GLY A 64 -25.90 12.29 -13.75
N THR A 65 -25.62 12.88 -14.91
CA THR A 65 -25.85 12.21 -16.20
C THR A 65 -24.82 11.10 -16.44
N SER A 66 -25.07 10.20 -17.41
CA SER A 66 -24.12 9.14 -17.79
C SER A 66 -22.75 9.73 -18.18
N ASP A 67 -22.73 10.73 -19.06
CA ASP A 67 -21.50 11.42 -19.49
C ASP A 67 -20.74 12.05 -18.32
N TYR A 68 -21.47 12.57 -17.33
CA TYR A 68 -20.89 13.16 -16.14
C TYR A 68 -20.21 12.11 -15.26
N GLU A 69 -20.87 10.99 -14.99
CA GLU A 69 -20.27 9.90 -14.21
C GLU A 69 -19.11 9.22 -14.96
N GLU A 70 -19.18 9.10 -16.28
CA GLU A 70 -18.09 8.57 -17.11
C GLU A 70 -16.85 9.47 -17.07
N SER A 71 -17.02 10.79 -17.14
CA SER A 71 -15.90 11.75 -17.06
C SER A 71 -15.09 11.63 -15.76
N ARG A 72 -15.72 11.16 -14.67
CA ARG A 72 -15.05 10.97 -13.37
C ARG A 72 -14.06 9.81 -13.36
N PHE A 73 -14.19 8.85 -14.28
CA PHE A 73 -13.25 7.73 -14.38
C PHE A 73 -11.86 8.17 -14.83
N VAL A 74 -11.74 9.23 -15.63
CA VAL A 74 -10.45 9.78 -16.07
C VAL A 74 -9.57 10.18 -14.86
N PHE A 75 -10.18 10.73 -13.81
CA PHE A 75 -9.48 11.09 -12.58
C PHE A 75 -9.11 9.87 -11.73
N ILE A 76 -9.90 8.79 -11.78
CA ILE A 76 -9.55 7.54 -11.09
C ILE A 76 -8.39 6.88 -11.80
N ASP A 77 -8.43 6.78 -13.13
CA ASP A 77 -7.39 6.20 -13.96
C ASP A 77 -6.04 6.92 -13.76
N SER A 78 -6.03 8.25 -13.86
CA SER A 78 -4.82 9.06 -13.62
C SER A 78 -4.22 8.82 -12.22
N ARG A 79 -5.06 8.74 -11.17
CA ARG A 79 -4.60 8.49 -9.80
C ARG A 79 -4.14 7.05 -9.59
N ALA A 80 -4.81 6.09 -10.22
CA ALA A 80 -4.43 4.68 -10.19
C ALA A 80 -3.06 4.47 -10.85
N MET A 81 -2.80 5.12 -11.99
CA MET A 81 -1.50 5.07 -12.66
C MET A 81 -0.38 5.59 -11.76
N LEU A 82 -0.59 6.74 -11.09
CA LEU A 82 0.37 7.27 -10.13
C LEU A 82 0.62 6.31 -8.96
N ALA A 83 -0.44 5.69 -8.43
CA ALA A 83 -0.33 4.72 -7.33
C ALA A 83 0.45 3.46 -7.75
N VAL A 84 0.18 2.92 -8.94
CA VAL A 84 0.89 1.75 -9.49
C VAL A 84 2.37 2.08 -9.74
N GLN A 85 2.67 3.25 -10.31
CA GLN A 85 4.04 3.69 -10.53
C GLN A 85 4.81 3.85 -9.21
N ALA A 86 4.19 4.47 -8.20
CA ALA A 86 4.79 4.61 -6.88
C ALA A 86 5.04 3.24 -6.21
N LEU A 87 4.07 2.32 -6.29
CA LEU A 87 4.20 0.97 -5.79
C LEU A 87 5.37 0.22 -6.45
N ALA A 88 5.46 0.30 -7.78
CA ALA A 88 6.55 -0.32 -8.54
C ALA A 88 7.91 0.26 -8.15
N ALA A 89 8.01 1.59 -8.02
CA ALA A 89 9.24 2.26 -7.58
C ALA A 89 9.67 1.79 -6.18
N VAL A 90 8.74 1.69 -5.23
CA VAL A 90 9.02 1.20 -3.87
C VAL A 90 9.52 -0.24 -3.89
N LEU A 91 8.90 -1.12 -4.69
CA LEU A 91 9.34 -2.52 -4.80
C LEU A 91 10.75 -2.63 -5.41
N ILE A 92 11.06 -1.82 -6.42
CA ILE A 92 12.40 -1.77 -7.02
C ILE A 92 13.42 -1.31 -5.98
N VAL A 93 13.15 -0.19 -5.29
CA VAL A 93 14.04 0.35 -4.25
C VAL A 93 14.24 -0.68 -3.13
N ALA A 94 13.17 -1.31 -2.65
CA ALA A 94 13.25 -2.37 -1.65
C ALA A 94 14.15 -3.51 -2.14
N THR A 95 13.93 -3.99 -3.36
CA THR A 95 14.72 -5.09 -3.94
C THR A 95 16.20 -4.74 -4.02
N ILE A 96 16.54 -3.50 -4.41
CA ILE A 96 17.92 -3.02 -4.46
C ILE A 96 18.52 -2.93 -3.06
N VAL A 97 17.87 -2.21 -2.15
CA VAL A 97 18.42 -1.95 -0.81
C VAL A 97 18.63 -3.26 -0.06
N TYR A 98 17.63 -4.14 -0.01
CA TYR A 98 17.75 -5.43 0.67
C TYR A 98 18.62 -6.43 -0.08
N GLY A 99 18.67 -6.36 -1.41
CA GLY A 99 19.58 -7.17 -2.22
C GLY A 99 21.05 -6.85 -1.93
N LEU A 100 21.36 -5.59 -1.61
CA LEU A 100 22.72 -5.12 -1.32
C LEU A 100 23.11 -5.22 0.17
N THR A 101 22.16 -5.07 1.10
CA THR A 101 22.48 -5.02 2.55
C THR A 101 22.37 -6.37 3.25
N VAL A 102 21.18 -7.00 3.25
CA VAL A 102 20.87 -8.12 4.17
C VAL A 102 20.53 -9.42 3.44
N ARG A 103 20.33 -9.38 2.11
CA ARG A 103 19.87 -10.50 1.26
C ARG A 103 18.58 -11.17 1.76
N ARG A 104 17.80 -10.52 2.62
CA ARG A 104 16.50 -10.99 3.13
C ARG A 104 15.55 -9.80 3.25
N LEU A 105 14.33 -9.96 2.74
CA LEU A 105 13.26 -8.98 2.84
C LEU A 105 12.39 -9.29 4.08
N PRO A 106 11.95 -8.27 4.86
CA PRO A 106 11.07 -8.49 5.99
C PRO A 106 9.72 -9.05 5.51
N LEU A 107 9.26 -10.13 6.13
CA LEU A 107 8.03 -10.83 5.72
C LEU A 107 6.80 -9.94 5.87
N GLU A 108 6.80 -9.07 6.88
CA GLU A 108 5.76 -8.11 7.19
C GLU A 108 5.59 -7.10 6.05
N PHE A 109 6.70 -6.58 5.51
CA PHE A 109 6.68 -5.72 4.33
C PHE A 109 6.04 -6.43 3.14
N ILE A 110 6.48 -7.65 2.83
CA ILE A 110 5.96 -8.44 1.71
C ILE A 110 4.44 -8.64 1.86
N ARG A 111 3.95 -8.97 3.06
CA ARG A 111 2.52 -9.14 3.33
C ARG A 111 1.73 -7.89 2.98
N PHE A 112 2.12 -6.72 3.49
CA PHE A 112 1.45 -5.46 3.18
C PHE A 112 1.48 -5.12 1.69
N MET A 113 2.60 -5.36 1.02
CA MET A 113 2.73 -5.10 -0.42
C MET A 113 1.88 -6.03 -1.26
N VAL A 114 1.81 -7.32 -0.91
CA VAL A 114 0.95 -8.29 -1.62
C VAL A 114 -0.53 -7.89 -1.48
N TYR A 115 -0.99 -7.55 -0.28
CA TYR A 115 -2.38 -7.12 -0.08
C TYR A 115 -2.69 -5.78 -0.74
N SER A 116 -1.71 -4.88 -0.81
CA SER A 116 -1.80 -3.64 -1.59
C SER A 116 -2.00 -3.94 -3.08
N VAL A 117 -1.17 -4.81 -3.67
CA VAL A 117 -1.29 -5.24 -5.07
C VAL A 117 -2.64 -5.88 -5.33
N VAL A 118 -3.09 -6.81 -4.48
CA VAL A 118 -4.41 -7.46 -4.63
C VAL A 118 -5.55 -6.43 -4.61
N SER A 119 -5.46 -5.42 -3.74
CA SER A 119 -6.46 -4.35 -3.67
C SER A 119 -6.44 -3.46 -4.93
N ILE A 120 -5.25 -3.12 -5.42
CA ILE A 120 -5.07 -2.33 -6.65
C ILE A 120 -5.48 -3.13 -7.88
N LEU A 121 -5.28 -4.45 -7.91
CA LEU A 121 -5.82 -5.31 -8.98
C LEU A 121 -7.34 -5.25 -9.05
N GLY A 122 -8.03 -4.98 -7.93
CA GLY A 122 -9.46 -4.68 -7.93
C GLY A 122 -9.85 -3.47 -8.79
N LEU A 123 -8.93 -2.54 -9.06
CA LEU A 123 -9.13 -1.40 -9.98
C LEU A 123 -9.06 -1.81 -11.44
N VAL A 124 -8.13 -2.73 -11.73
CA VAL A 124 -7.78 -3.21 -13.08
C VAL A 124 -8.56 -4.48 -13.42
N ALA A 125 -9.36 -4.99 -12.49
CA ALA A 125 -10.21 -6.15 -12.70
C ALA A 125 -11.10 -5.89 -13.92
N PRO A 126 -11.15 -6.83 -14.88
CA PRO A 126 -11.88 -6.63 -16.11
C PRO A 126 -13.33 -6.27 -15.78
N ILE A 127 -13.80 -5.14 -16.31
CA ILE A 127 -15.20 -4.70 -16.17
C ILE A 127 -16.04 -5.78 -16.86
N VAL A 128 -16.69 -6.62 -16.06
CA VAL A 128 -17.29 -7.88 -16.54
C VAL A 128 -18.39 -7.59 -17.56
N TRP A 129 -19.07 -6.44 -17.47
CA TRP A 129 -19.91 -5.80 -18.50
C TRP A 129 -20.79 -4.72 -17.82
N ILE A 130 -20.86 -3.50 -18.38
CA ILE A 130 -21.80 -2.45 -17.94
C ILE A 130 -22.63 -2.04 -19.17
N PRO A 131 -23.98 -2.03 -19.10
CA PRO A 131 -24.81 -1.58 -20.20
C PRO A 131 -24.57 -0.10 -20.52
N GLU A 132 -24.51 0.24 -21.81
CA GLU A 132 -24.39 1.62 -22.28
C GLU A 132 -25.57 2.47 -21.78
N GLY A 133 -25.27 3.66 -21.26
CA GLY A 133 -26.27 4.60 -20.73
C GLY A 133 -26.81 4.28 -19.33
N LEU A 134 -26.33 3.21 -18.67
CA LEU A 134 -26.75 2.86 -17.32
C LEU A 134 -25.93 3.63 -16.27
N THR A 135 -26.33 4.87 -15.97
CA THR A 135 -25.62 5.76 -15.04
C THR A 135 -25.37 5.15 -13.66
N SER A 136 -26.30 4.34 -13.16
CA SER A 136 -26.15 3.66 -11.87
C SER A 136 -25.01 2.64 -11.84
N GLY A 137 -24.70 2.00 -12.97
CA GLY A 137 -23.58 1.07 -13.10
C GLY A 137 -22.25 1.80 -12.98
N PHE A 138 -22.11 2.94 -13.67
CA PHE A 138 -20.95 3.82 -13.57
C PHE A 138 -20.78 4.38 -12.16
N PHE A 139 -21.86 4.83 -11.52
CA PHE A 139 -21.81 5.29 -10.14
C PHE A 139 -21.26 4.22 -9.18
N VAL A 140 -21.79 3.00 -9.24
CA VAL A 140 -21.39 1.88 -8.37
C VAL A 140 -19.93 1.49 -8.63
N LEU A 141 -19.54 1.34 -9.90
CA LEU A 141 -18.17 0.98 -10.27
C LEU A 141 -17.16 2.03 -9.79
N ARG A 142 -17.48 3.32 -9.93
CA ARG A 142 -16.66 4.43 -9.46
C ARG A 142 -16.38 4.33 -7.96
N HIS A 143 -17.40 4.03 -7.17
CA HIS A 143 -17.26 3.88 -5.72
C HIS A 143 -16.46 2.62 -5.34
N PHE A 144 -16.68 1.51 -6.03
CA PHE A 144 -15.90 0.29 -5.85
C PHE A 144 -14.41 0.53 -6.14
N GLN A 145 -14.10 1.12 -7.29
CA GLN A 145 -12.72 1.44 -7.66
C GLN A 145 -12.11 2.43 -6.66
N ASN A 146 -12.82 3.50 -6.31
CA ASN A 146 -12.26 4.46 -5.35
C ASN A 146 -11.97 3.82 -3.97
N ALA A 147 -12.82 2.91 -3.48
CA ALA A 147 -12.58 2.18 -2.24
C ALA A 147 -11.36 1.25 -2.35
N ALA A 148 -11.25 0.49 -3.44
CA ALA A 148 -10.11 -0.38 -3.72
C ALA A 148 -8.78 0.39 -3.81
N LEU A 149 -8.78 1.55 -4.48
CA LEU A 149 -7.63 2.44 -4.58
C LEU A 149 -7.17 2.93 -3.20
N MET A 150 -8.10 3.37 -2.35
CA MET A 150 -7.75 3.84 -1.01
C MET A 150 -7.16 2.73 -0.15
N VAL A 151 -7.79 1.55 -0.13
CA VAL A 151 -7.27 0.39 0.61
C VAL A 151 -5.86 0.03 0.12
N GLY A 152 -5.68 -0.10 -1.19
CA GLY A 152 -4.37 -0.41 -1.77
C GLY A 152 -3.30 0.63 -1.41
N LEU A 153 -3.62 1.91 -1.56
CA LEU A 153 -2.67 2.99 -1.30
C LEU A 153 -2.25 3.04 0.18
N PHE A 154 -3.17 2.92 1.12
CA PHE A 154 -2.81 2.93 2.54
C PHE A 154 -2.07 1.66 2.99
N LEU A 155 -2.34 0.50 2.38
CA LEU A 155 -1.53 -0.71 2.58
C LEU A 155 -0.11 -0.53 2.04
N CYS A 156 0.04 0.13 0.88
CA CYS A 156 1.34 0.48 0.32
C CYS A 156 2.13 1.37 1.29
N VAL A 157 1.50 2.43 1.81
CA VAL A 157 2.12 3.33 2.80
C VAL A 157 2.50 2.58 4.08
N ALA A 158 1.65 1.67 4.57
CA ALA A 158 1.98 0.81 5.71
C ALA A 158 3.20 -0.07 5.42
N GLY A 159 3.28 -0.67 4.24
CA GLY A 159 4.46 -1.40 3.78
C GLY A 159 5.73 -0.54 3.77
N ILE A 160 5.67 0.66 3.21
CA ILE A 160 6.80 1.62 3.20
C ILE A 160 7.26 1.92 4.63
N ILE A 161 6.34 2.16 5.56
CA ILE A 161 6.68 2.43 6.97
C ILE A 161 7.39 1.22 7.60
N VAL A 162 6.91 0.00 7.36
CA VAL A 162 7.56 -1.23 7.84
C VAL A 162 8.97 -1.32 7.27
N MET A 163 9.13 -1.11 5.96
CA MET A 163 10.41 -1.14 5.28
C MET A 163 11.39 -0.12 5.86
N LEU A 164 10.98 1.14 5.98
CA LEU A 164 11.83 2.20 6.50
C LEU A 164 12.19 1.97 7.97
N SER A 165 11.26 1.49 8.79
CA SER A 165 11.52 1.18 10.20
C SER A 165 12.53 0.04 10.34
N ASP A 166 12.42 -0.98 9.49
CA ASP A 166 13.34 -2.11 9.44
C ASP A 166 14.74 -1.67 8.97
N LEU A 167 14.83 -0.84 7.93
CA LEU A 167 16.09 -0.26 7.46
C LEU A 167 16.76 0.64 8.51
N LEU A 168 16.00 1.44 9.24
CA LEU A 168 16.55 2.27 10.32
C LEU A 168 17.06 1.43 11.49
N SER A 169 16.43 0.28 11.76
CA SER A 169 16.83 -0.62 12.84
C SER A 169 18.09 -1.42 12.52
N HIS A 170 18.32 -1.74 11.23
CA HIS A 170 19.51 -2.43 10.75
C HIS A 170 20.56 -1.49 10.14
N GLY A 171 20.27 -0.19 10.08
CA GLY A 171 21.10 0.85 9.47
C GLY A 171 22.33 1.24 10.30
N GLU A 172 22.43 0.77 11.54
CA GLU A 172 23.73 0.60 12.18
C GLU A 172 24.43 -0.60 11.55
N ALA A 173 24.93 -0.42 10.33
CA ALA A 173 26.05 -1.21 9.87
C ALA A 173 27.17 -0.97 10.88
N GLN A 174 27.29 -1.85 11.88
CA GLN A 174 28.54 -2.05 12.55
C GLN A 174 29.51 -2.42 11.44
N ILE A 175 30.29 -1.45 10.98
CA ILE A 175 31.57 -1.73 10.37
C ILE A 175 32.36 -2.34 11.52
N VAL A 176 32.18 -3.64 11.73
CA VAL A 176 33.10 -4.43 12.52
C VAL A 176 34.36 -4.45 11.70
N ILE A 177 35.16 -3.39 11.85
CA ILE A 177 36.59 -3.46 11.59
C ILE A 177 37.06 -4.40 12.70
N ASP A 178 37.04 -5.70 12.44
CA ASP A 178 37.70 -6.64 13.34
C ASP A 178 39.18 -6.22 13.34
N PRO A 179 39.76 -5.79 14.48
CA PRO A 179 41.16 -5.40 14.53
C PRO A 179 42.09 -6.53 14.06
N ARG A 180 41.61 -7.78 14.04
CA ARG A 180 42.34 -8.95 13.52
C ARG A 180 42.50 -8.92 12.00
N GLU A 181 41.49 -8.44 11.25
CA GLU A 181 41.60 -8.32 9.78
C GLU A 181 42.58 -7.20 9.35
N LEU A 182 42.75 -6.16 10.18
CA LEU A 182 43.79 -5.15 9.96
C LEU A 182 45.20 -5.71 10.21
N LEU A 183 45.38 -6.50 11.27
CA LEU A 183 46.67 -7.12 11.61
C LEU A 183 47.10 -8.19 10.61
N ASP A 184 46.15 -8.92 10.01
CA ASP A 184 46.46 -9.92 8.99
C ASP A 184 46.84 -9.28 7.66
N ASN A 185 46.24 -8.13 7.31
CA ASN A 185 46.64 -7.34 6.14
C ASN A 185 47.99 -6.63 6.33
N GLU A 186 48.30 -6.13 7.54
CA GLU A 186 49.60 -5.52 7.84
C GLU A 186 50.75 -6.54 7.74
N LYS A 187 50.55 -7.74 8.29
CA LYS A 187 51.53 -8.84 8.18
C LYS A 187 51.69 -9.38 6.76
N ALA A 188 50.62 -9.37 5.96
CA ALA A 188 50.68 -9.76 4.56
C ALA A 188 51.51 -8.76 3.73
N VAL A 189 51.38 -7.47 4.01
CA VAL A 189 52.18 -6.41 3.35
C VAL A 189 53.64 -6.42 3.81
N GLU A 190 53.90 -6.66 5.10
CA GLU A 190 55.27 -6.73 5.63
C GLU A 190 56.05 -7.92 5.04
N ASN A 191 55.40 -9.08 4.84
CA ASN A 191 56.00 -10.27 4.22
C ASN A 191 56.27 -10.13 2.71
N ASP A 192 55.55 -9.25 2.01
CA ASP A 192 55.74 -9.05 0.56
C ASP A 192 56.81 -7.99 0.26
N SER A 193 57.08 -7.08 1.20
CA SER A 193 58.18 -6.09 1.09
C SER A 193 59.58 -6.65 1.40
N SER A 194 59.67 -7.87 1.94
CA SER A 194 60.91 -8.54 2.33
C SER A 194 61.41 -9.58 1.32
N LYS A 195 60.83 -9.62 0.11
CA LYS A 195 61.32 -10.39 -1.04
C LYS A 195 61.80 -9.45 -2.15
#